data_AF-A0A6M8W8L3-F1
#
_entry.id   AF-A0A6M8W8L3-F1
#
_cell.length_a   1.000
_cell.length_b   1.000
_cell.length_c   1.000
_cell.angle_alpha   90.00
_cell.angle_beta   90.00
_cell.angle_gamma   90.00
#
_symmetry.space_group_name_H-M   'P 1'
#
loop_
_entity.id
_entity.type
_entity.pdbx_description
1 polymer ?
#
loop_
_entity_poly.entity_id
_entity_poly.type
_entity_poly.pdbx_seq_one_letter_code
_entity_poly.pdbx_strand_id
1 'polypeptide(L)' 'MIAVNAETNEVIVSAGVPFHLHPTDPRQKATDFAEGQMVTCGVKGGAVFRQSK' A
#
# COMPACT_ATOMS: atom_id res chain seq x y z
N MET A 1 1.79 -8.40 -6.39
CA MET A 1 0.34 -8.34 -6.69
C MET A 1 -0.30 -7.42 -5.66
N ILE A 2 -1.33 -6.66 -6.00
CA ILE A 2 -1.97 -5.72 -5.06
C ILE A 2 -3.47 -5.97 -4.89
N ALA A 3 -4.00 -5.58 -3.73
CA ALA A 3 -5.42 -5.42 -3.42
C ALA A 3 -5.67 -4.00 -2.87
N VAL A 4 -6.90 -3.50 -2.97
CA VAL A 4 -7.25 -2.11 -2.63
C VAL A 4 -8.41 -2.07 -1.64
N ASN A 5 -8.27 -1.27 -0.58
CA ASN A 5 -9.37 -0.92 0.32
C ASN A 5 -9.69 0.58 0.17
N ALA A 6 -10.80 0.87 -0.50
CA ALA A 6 -11.23 2.24 -0.76
C ALA A 6 -11.81 2.94 0.49
N GLU A 7 -12.33 2.20 1.47
CA GLU A 7 -12.92 2.77 2.69
C GLU A 7 -11.84 3.35 3.61
N THR A 8 -10.70 2.66 3.71
CA THR A 8 -9.57 3.07 4.55
C THR A 8 -8.46 3.79 3.78
N ASN A 9 -8.61 3.91 2.45
CA ASN A 9 -7.58 4.43 1.54
C ASN A 9 -6.25 3.66 1.66
N GLU A 10 -6.34 2.33 1.69
CA GLU A 10 -5.21 1.42 1.90
C GLU A 10 -4.92 0.59 0.63
N VAL A 11 -3.64 0.37 0.36
CA VAL A 11 -3.15 -0.51 -0.69
C VAL A 11 -2.39 -1.66 -0.03
N ILE A 12 -2.84 -2.89 -0.27
CA ILE A 12 -2.20 -4.09 0.22
C ILE A 12 -1.28 -4.64 -0.86
N VAL A 13 0.02 -4.64 -0.61
CA VAL A 13 1.04 -5.09 -1.58
C VAL A 13 1.59 -6.45 -1.14
N SER A 14 1.44 -7.47 -1.98
CA SER A 14 2.08 -8.78 -1.78
C SER A 14 3.50 -8.77 -2.36
N ALA A 15 4.50 -8.75 -1.48
CA ALA A 15 5.93 -8.81 -1.79
C ALA A 15 6.65 -9.85 -0.90
N GLY A 16 6.14 -11.09 -0.88
CA GLY A 16 6.57 -12.16 0.03
C GLY A 16 5.82 -12.18 1.37
N VAL A 17 5.38 -11.02 1.84
CA VAL A 17 4.40 -10.81 2.93
C VAL A 17 3.41 -9.70 2.53
N PRO A 18 2.20 -9.64 3.11
CA PRO A 18 1.27 -8.55 2.87
C PRO A 18 1.76 -7.26 3.56
N PHE A 19 1.99 -6.22 2.78
CA PHE A 19 2.28 -4.88 3.27
C PHE A 19 1.03 -4.01 3.17
N HIS A 20 0.59 -3.53 4.33
CA HIS A 20 -0.52 -2.61 4.49
C HIS A 20 -0.02 -1.16 4.37
N LEU A 21 -0.26 -0.52 3.23
CA LEU A 21 0.29 0.80 2.89
C LEU A 21 -0.81 1.84 2.75
N HIS A 22 -0.54 3.05 3.21
CA HIS A 22 -1.41 4.21 3.02
C HIS A 22 -0.68 5.23 2.12
N PRO A 23 -1.30 5.71 1.02
CA PRO A 23 -0.74 6.79 0.22
C PRO A 23 -0.48 8.03 1.10
N THR A 24 0.68 8.65 0.90
CA THR A 24 1.10 9.82 1.71
C THR A 24 1.04 11.14 0.94
N ASP A 25 1.01 11.09 -0.39
CA ASP A 25 0.73 12.26 -1.21
C ASP A 25 -0.80 12.48 -1.25
N PRO A 26 -1.32 13.66 -0.88
CA PRO A 26 -2.76 13.94 -0.88
C PRO A 26 -3.42 13.84 -2.26
N ARG A 27 -2.63 13.80 -3.34
CA ARG A 27 -3.11 13.60 -4.71
C ARG A 27 -3.33 12.14 -5.07
N GLN A 28 -2.82 11.20 -4.27
CA GLN A 28 -2.92 9.77 -4.50
C GLN A 28 -4.04 9.15 -3.64
N LYS A 29 -4.84 8.29 -4.27
CA LYS A 29 -5.88 7.49 -3.62
C LYS A 29 -5.63 6.02 -3.89
N ALA A 30 -6.08 5.16 -2.98
CA ALA A 30 -6.00 3.72 -3.15
C ALA A 30 -6.77 3.25 -4.40
N THR A 31 -7.85 3.94 -4.76
CA THR A 31 -8.63 3.71 -5.97
C THR A 31 -7.93 4.06 -7.29
N ASP A 32 -6.77 4.72 -7.23
CA ASP A 32 -5.96 5.00 -8.43
C ASP A 32 -5.17 3.75 -8.89
N PHE A 33 -5.22 2.68 -8.09
CA PHE A 33 -4.57 1.41 -8.36
C PHE A 33 -5.61 0.32 -8.67
N ALA A 34 -5.21 -0.67 -9.47
CA ALA A 34 -6.05 -1.81 -9.82
C ALA A 34 -5.49 -3.11 -9.23
N GLU A 35 -6.37 -4.02 -8.82
CA GLU A 35 -5.94 -5.34 -8.36
C GLU A 35 -5.06 -6.04 -9.40
N GLY A 36 -4.00 -6.70 -8.93
CA GLY A 36 -3.03 -7.35 -9.82
C GLY A 36 -2.02 -6.43 -10.50
N GLN A 37 -2.19 -5.10 -10.45
CA GLN A 37 -1.24 -4.14 -11.01
C GLN A 37 0.14 -4.27 -10.36
N MET A 38 1.19 -4.19 -11.18
CA MET A 38 2.56 -4.03 -10.67
C MET A 38 2.74 -2.59 -10.21
N VAL A 39 3.17 -2.42 -8.96
CA VAL A 39 3.43 -1.11 -8.36
C VAL A 39 4.82 -1.08 -7.74
N THR A 40 5.36 0.12 -7.62
CA THR A 40 6.53 0.41 -6.79
C THR A 40 6.09 1.34 -5.67
N CYS A 41 6.62 1.13 -4.46
CA CYS A 41 6.35 2.02 -3.33
C CYS A 41 7.67 2.52 -2.74
N GLY A 42 7.78 3.83 -2.59
CA GLY A 42 8.81 4.46 -1.79
C GLY A 42 8.39 4.46 -0.33
N VAL A 43 9.27 3.99 0.56
CA VAL A 43 9.04 4.08 2.01
C VAL A 43 9.59 5.42 2.50
N LYS A 44 8.80 6.17 3.27
CA LYS A 44 9.27 7.43 3.87
C LYS A 44 10.46 7.16 4.79
N GLY A 45 11.48 8.01 4.75
CA GLY A 45 12.64 7.91 5.63
C GLY A 45 12.23 7.82 7.10
N GLY A 46 12.77 6.83 7.82
CA GLY A 46 12.45 6.56 9.22
C GLY A 46 11.21 5.69 9.46
N ALA A 47 10.51 5.20 8.42
CA ALA A 47 9.43 4.24 8.61
C ALA A 47 9.98 2.88 9.09
N VAL A 48 9.18 2.19 9.92
CA VAL A 48 9.53 0.90 10.52
C VAL A 48 8.40 -0.09 10.23
N PHE A 49 8.75 -1.26 9.70
CA PHE A 49 7.81 -2.36 9.55
C PHE A 49 7.61 -3.06 10.88
N ARG A 50 6.35 -3.30 11.25
CA ARG A 50 5.98 -4.09 12.42
C ARG A 50 5.13 -5.26 11.97
N GLN A 51 5.38 -6.42 12.55
CA GLN A 51 4.52 -7.57 12.34
C GLN A 51 3.21 -7.35 13.11
N SER A 52 2.07 -7.39 12.42
CA SER A 52 0.77 -7.48 13.10
C SER A 52 0.57 -8.91 13.59
N LYS A 53 -0.13 -9.07 14.71
CA LYS A 53 -0.53 -10.36 15.24
C LYS A 53 -1.61 -11.02 14.38
#